data_AF-A0A5C7R0D8-F1
#
_entry.id   AF-A0A5C7R0D8-F1
#
_cell.length_a   1.000
_cell.length_b   1.000
_cell.length_c   1.000
_cell.angle_alpha   90.00
_cell.angle_beta   90.00
_cell.angle_gamma   90.00
#
_symmetry.space_group_name_H-M   'P 1'
#
loop_
_entity.id
_entity.type
_entity.pdbx_description
1 polymer ?
#
loop_
_entity_poly.entity_id
_entity_poly.type
_entity_poly.pdbx_seq_one_letter_code
_entity_poly.pdbx_strand_id
1 'polypeptide(L)'
;MTIRNDSRRGTHSVNNRNARVNRAWHNPANWSQRSAFGIYFAKDDDRLWVPKPTRGLGWTINLAHPAGAPTLFAIVALAPAITAMAITAWLGA
;
A
#
# COMPACT_ATOMS: atom_id res chain seq x y z
N MET A 1 38.77 -11.90 -18.62
CA MET A 1 37.31 -11.77 -18.51
C MET A 1 36.89 -12.21 -17.12
N THR A 2 36.60 -11.28 -16.21
CA THR A 2 36.27 -11.58 -14.81
C THR A 2 34.75 -11.71 -14.67
N ILE A 3 34.26 -12.91 -14.38
CA ILE A 3 32.84 -13.13 -14.09
C ILE A 3 32.56 -12.53 -12.70
N ARG A 4 31.89 -11.37 -12.66
CA ARG A 4 31.43 -10.77 -11.40
C ARG A 4 30.30 -11.63 -10.84
N ASN A 5 30.49 -12.12 -9.62
CA ASN A 5 29.48 -12.87 -8.88
C ASN A 5 28.30 -11.94 -8.53
N ASP A 6 27.23 -11.96 -9.32
CA ASP A 6 26.05 -11.09 -9.20
C ASP A 6 25.15 -11.45 -8.02
N SER A 7 25.23 -12.70 -7.54
CA SER A 7 24.40 -13.23 -6.46
C SER A 7 24.53 -12.41 -5.18
N ARG A 8 25.74 -11.94 -4.85
CA ARG A 8 25.98 -11.09 -3.67
C ARG A 8 25.27 -9.75 -3.79
N ARG A 9 25.22 -9.14 -4.99
CA ARG A 9 24.57 -7.83 -5.19
C ARG A 9 23.06 -7.91 -5.01
N GLY A 10 22.44 -9.02 -5.44
CA GLY A 10 21.02 -9.27 -5.20
C GLY A 10 20.68 -9.42 -3.73
N THR A 11 21.47 -10.18 -2.96
CA THR A 11 21.23 -10.37 -1.53
C THR A 11 21.37 -9.06 -0.74
N HIS A 12 22.37 -8.23 -1.06
CA HIS A 12 22.55 -6.93 -0.40
C HIS A 12 21.39 -5.96 -0.69
N SER A 13 20.88 -5.90 -1.92
CA SER A 13 19.77 -4.99 -2.26
C SER A 13 18.46 -5.38 -1.56
N VAL A 14 18.15 -6.69 -1.51
CA VAL A 14 16.98 -7.22 -0.80
C VAL A 14 17.07 -6.94 0.71
N ASN A 15 18.23 -7.20 1.33
CA ASN A 15 18.43 -6.92 2.75
C ASN A 15 18.26 -5.43 3.07
N ASN A 16 18.80 -4.56 2.22
CA ASN A 16 18.67 -3.10 2.38
C ASN A 16 17.22 -2.65 2.22
N ARG A 17 16.47 -3.21 1.25
CA ARG A 17 15.04 -2.94 1.07
C ARG A 17 14.24 -3.37 2.30
N ASN A 18 14.41 -4.60 2.76
CA ASN A 18 13.70 -5.12 3.92
C ASN A 18 13.97 -4.30 5.18
N ALA A 19 15.23 -3.88 5.38
CA ALA A 19 15.59 -3.02 6.50
C ALA A 19 14.91 -1.64 6.42
N ARG A 20 14.82 -1.03 5.22
CA ARG A 20 14.11 0.24 5.01
C ARG A 20 12.62 0.11 5.28
N VAL A 21 11.98 -0.90 4.69
CA VAL A 21 10.56 -1.21 4.88
C VAL A 21 10.25 -1.47 6.36
N ASN A 22 11.09 -2.25 7.04
CA ASN A 22 10.92 -2.55 8.46
C ASN A 22 11.01 -1.29 9.32
N ARG A 23 12.01 -0.43 9.09
CA ARG A 23 12.13 0.86 9.81
C ARG A 23 10.95 1.78 9.53
N ALA A 24 10.52 1.89 8.29
CA ALA A 24 9.40 2.72 7.90
C ALA A 24 8.09 2.26 8.54
N TRP A 25 7.86 0.95 8.65
CA TRP A 25 6.67 0.38 9.27
C TRP A 25 6.62 0.59 10.78
N HIS A 26 7.76 0.52 11.47
CA HIS A 26 7.86 0.74 12.92
C HIS A 26 7.87 2.23 13.32
N ASN A 27 8.02 3.17 12.37
CA ASN A 27 8.02 4.59 12.66
C ASN A 27 6.57 5.10 12.87
N PRO A 28 6.18 5.53 14.08
CA PRO A 28 4.82 6.01 14.35
C PRO A 28 4.46 7.27 13.56
N ALA A 29 5.44 8.05 13.07
CA ALA A 29 5.18 9.22 12.23
C ALA A 29 4.62 8.88 10.84
N ASN A 30 4.82 7.65 10.36
CA ASN A 30 4.26 7.16 9.09
C ASN A 30 2.81 6.67 9.23
N TRP A 31 2.28 6.65 10.46
CA TRP A 31 0.92 6.26 10.79
C TRP A 31 0.11 7.47 11.26
N SER A 32 -1.11 7.62 10.78
CA SER A 32 -2.03 8.62 11.34
C SER A 32 -2.38 8.25 12.79
N GLN A 33 -1.91 9.02 13.78
CA GLN A 33 -1.98 8.70 15.21
C GLN A 33 -3.39 8.61 15.82
N ARG A 34 -4.47 8.87 15.05
CA ARG A 34 -5.79 9.20 15.61
C ARG A 34 -7.01 8.52 14.96
N SER A 35 -6.82 7.52 14.10
CA SER A 35 -7.95 6.85 13.45
C SER A 35 -7.86 5.34 13.60
N ALA A 36 -8.97 4.71 14.02
CA ALA A 36 -9.17 3.26 13.97
C ALA A 36 -8.92 2.67 12.56
N PHE A 37 -8.89 3.53 11.53
CA PHE A 37 -8.61 3.17 10.14
C PHE A 37 -7.16 3.41 9.69
N GLY A 38 -6.31 4.03 10.52
CA GLY A 38 -4.85 4.16 10.34
C GLY A 38 -4.38 4.33 8.89
N ILE A 39 -4.27 5.57 8.42
CA ILE A 39 -3.68 5.86 7.11
C ILE A 39 -2.16 5.69 7.22
N TYR A 40 -1.57 5.02 6.23
CA TYR A 40 -0.13 4.79 6.14
C TYR A 40 0.48 5.64 5.02
N PHE A 41 1.53 6.38 5.35
CA PHE A 41 2.28 7.18 4.39
C PHE A 41 3.77 7.06 4.69
N ALA A 42 4.49 6.31 3.86
CA ALA A 42 5.93 6.19 3.98
C ALA A 42 6.58 6.17 2.60
N LYS A 43 7.36 7.21 2.27
CA LYS A 43 8.13 7.28 1.02
C LYS A 43 9.24 6.22 0.95
N ASP A 44 9.68 5.73 2.12
CA ASP A 44 10.72 4.71 2.21
C ASP A 44 10.21 3.27 2.08
N ASP A 45 8.89 3.08 2.12
CA ASP A 45 8.25 1.80 1.88
C ASP A 45 7.68 1.80 0.45
N ASP A 46 8.15 0.88 -0.38
CA ASP A 46 7.73 0.75 -1.78
C ASP A 46 6.55 -0.21 -1.96
N ARG A 47 6.00 -0.75 -0.86
CA ARG A 47 4.80 -1.58 -0.90
C ARG A 47 3.56 -0.71 -1.08
N LEU A 48 2.67 -1.12 -1.98
CA LEU A 48 1.33 -0.53 -2.09
C LEU A 48 0.43 -0.99 -0.94
N TRP A 49 0.46 -2.30 -0.63
CA TRP A 49 -0.31 -2.91 0.45
C TRP A 49 0.54 -3.12 1.68
N VAL A 50 0.07 -2.60 2.81
CA VAL A 50 0.81 -2.62 4.07
C VAL A 50 -0.05 -3.22 5.18
N PRO A 51 0.44 -4.22 5.94
CA PRO A 51 -0.33 -4.79 7.04
C PRO A 51 -0.43 -3.77 8.18
N LYS A 52 -1.59 -3.69 8.84
CA LYS A 52 -1.74 -2.81 10.01
C LYS A 52 -1.06 -3.42 11.25
N PRO A 53 -0.51 -2.62 12.19
CA PRO A 53 0.18 -3.13 13.38
C PRO A 53 -0.75 -3.87 14.34
N THR A 54 -1.99 -3.42 14.47
CA THR A 54 -3.00 -4.07 15.31
C THR A 54 -3.50 -5.34 14.63
N ARG A 55 -3.30 -6.48 15.30
CA ARG A 55 -3.81 -7.78 14.84
C ARG A 55 -5.32 -7.70 14.58
N GLY A 56 -5.74 -8.16 13.41
CA GLY A 56 -7.16 -8.21 13.01
C GLY A 56 -7.68 -7.02 12.21
N LEU A 57 -6.96 -5.89 12.12
CA LEU A 57 -7.41 -4.74 11.31
C LEU A 57 -7.11 -4.88 9.80
N GLY A 58 -6.44 -5.97 9.39
CA GLY A 58 -6.15 -6.28 7.99
C GLY A 58 -5.05 -5.40 7.38
N TRP A 59 -5.24 -5.03 6.12
CA TRP A 59 -4.28 -4.29 5.30
C TRP A 59 -4.73 -2.84 5.06
N THR A 60 -3.78 -1.99 4.71
CA THR A 60 -4.00 -0.60 4.28
C THR A 60 -3.19 -0.31 3.02
N ILE A 61 -3.44 0.85 2.41
CA ILE A 61 -2.71 1.33 1.24
C ILE A 61 -1.67 2.34 1.70
N ASN A 62 -0.44 2.22 1.19
CA ASN A 62 0.57 3.26 1.34
C ASN A 62 0.27 4.42 0.37
N LEU A 63 -0.17 5.56 0.89
CA LEU A 63 -0.48 6.73 0.06
C LEU A 63 0.76 7.46 -0.49
N ALA A 64 1.96 7.11 -0.02
CA ALA A 64 3.21 7.59 -0.61
C ALA A 64 3.60 6.81 -1.88
N HIS A 65 2.99 5.63 -2.12
CA HIS A 65 3.22 4.86 -3.34
C HIS A 65 2.56 5.57 -4.54
N PRO A 66 3.17 5.58 -5.74
CA PRO A 66 2.59 6.26 -6.92
C PRO A 66 1.18 5.79 -7.27
N ALA A 67 0.90 4.50 -7.07
CA ALA A 67 -0.43 3.91 -7.25
C ALA A 67 -1.35 4.04 -6.01
N GLY A 68 -0.87 4.59 -4.90
CA GLY A 68 -1.60 4.64 -3.62
C GLY A 68 -2.91 5.41 -3.70
N ALA A 69 -2.84 6.71 -4.05
CA ALA A 69 -4.02 7.54 -4.19
C ALA A 69 -4.98 7.05 -5.31
N PRO A 70 -4.51 6.67 -6.52
CA PRO A 70 -5.38 6.05 -7.52
C PRO A 70 -6.11 4.80 -7.04
N THR A 71 -5.43 3.92 -6.29
CA THR A 71 -6.04 2.70 -5.74
C THR A 71 -7.11 3.03 -4.71
N LEU A 72 -6.83 3.97 -3.79
CA LEU A 72 -7.83 4.40 -2.81
C LEU A 72 -9.06 5.00 -3.50
N PHE A 73 -8.85 5.85 -4.51
CA PHE A 73 -9.94 6.45 -5.26
C PHE A 73 -10.80 5.39 -5.97
N ALA A 74 -10.17 4.40 -6.61
CA ALA A 74 -10.88 3.30 -7.28
C ALA A 74 -11.74 2.49 -6.29
N ILE A 75 -11.22 2.20 -5.09
CA ILE A 75 -11.98 1.48 -4.05
C ILE A 75 -13.19 2.30 -3.58
N VAL A 76 -13.00 3.59 -3.31
CA VAL A 76 -14.08 4.48 -2.84
C VAL A 76 -15.14 4.69 -3.94
N ALA A 77 -14.71 4.80 -5.20
CA ALA A 77 -15.61 4.99 -6.34
C ALA A 77 -16.38 3.73 -6.75
N LEU A 78 -15.93 2.54 -6.33
CA LEU A 78 -16.54 1.27 -6.77
C LEU A 78 -18.00 1.14 -6.32
N ALA A 79 -18.30 1.41 -5.05
CA ALA A 79 -19.66 1.31 -4.52
C ALA A 79 -20.67 2.24 -5.23
N PRO A 80 -20.42 3.56 -5.37
CA PRO A 80 -21.34 4.43 -6.09
C PRO A 80 -21.43 4.08 -7.59
N ALA A 81 -20.35 3.60 -8.21
CA ALA A 81 -20.39 3.14 -9.59
C ALA A 81 -21.34 1.95 -9.77
N ILE A 82 -21.25 0.94 -8.89
CA ILE A 82 -22.16 -0.22 -8.90
C ILE A 82 -23.61 0.23 -8.69
N THR A 83 -23.86 1.13 -7.74
CA THR A 83 -25.21 1.65 -7.47
C THR A 83 -25.77 2.41 -8.67
N ALA A 84 -24.98 3.26 -9.32
CA ALA A 84 -25.40 3.99 -10.52
C ALA A 84 -25.70 3.03 -11.70
N MET A 85 -24.88 2.00 -11.88
CA MET A 85 -25.13 0.95 -12.87
C MET A 85 -26.43 0.19 -12.61
N ALA A 86 -26.73 -0.14 -11.35
CA ALA A 86 -27.99 -0.80 -10.98
C ALA A 86 -29.21 0.10 -11.25
N ILE A 87 -29.14 1.39 -10.93
CA ILE A 87 -30.23 2.35 -11.18
C ILE A 87 -30.49 2.50 -12.69
N THR A 88 -29.43 2.67 -13.48
CA THR A 88 -29.55 2.79 -14.94
C THR A 88 -30.12 1.53 -15.59
N ALA A 89 -29.75 0.35 -15.11
CA ALA A 89 -30.34 -0.91 -15.56
C ALA A 89 -31.84 -1.04 -15.20
N TRP A 90 -32.26 -0.59 -14.02
CA TRP A 90 -33.67 -0.66 -13.58
C TRP A 90 -34.57 0.33 -14.32
N LEU A 91 -34.07 1.54 -14.63
CA LEU A 91 -34.83 2.56 -15.37
C LEU A 91 -34.91 2.28 -16.88
N GLY A 92 -34.04 1.42 -17.41
CA GLY A 92 -34.01 1.03 -18.81
C GLY A 92 -34.74 -0.27 -19.16
N ALA A 93 -35.29 -0.96 -18.16
CA ALA A 93 -36.07 -2.21 -18.30
C ALA A 93 -37.58 -1.92 -18.19
#